data_AF-A0AAW7KYH9-F1
#
_entry.id   AF-A0AAW7KYH9-F1
#
_cell.length_a   1.000
_cell.length_b   1.000
_cell.length_c   1.000
_cell.angle_alpha   90.00
_cell.angle_beta   90.00
_cell.angle_gamma   90.00
#
_symmetry.space_group_name_H-M   'P 1'
#
loop_
_entity.id
_entity.type
_entity.pdbx_description
1 polymer ?
#
loop_
_entity_poly.entity_id
_entity_poly.type
_entity_poly.pdbx_seq_one_letter_code
_entity_poly.pdbx_strand_id
1 'polypeptide(L)'
;MDLLPTANLLISSLSAISSMVQAYNSSKTGKQQTDKAIKRLDEPLKVGGKKVSQVIDSHLLNALSDKAEEEARELIALINQTQDVELLKKPMSDANIRLCFYLEQIKSHNDEKLPTKRLNQLWLSHRCEKKWGCNV
;
A
#
# COMPACT_ATOMS: atom_id res chain seq x y z
N MET A 1 24.27 1.58 3.82
CA MET A 1 23.06 2.34 4.21
C MET A 1 22.07 1.33 4.76
N ASP A 2 21.51 1.57 5.96
CA ASP A 2 20.51 0.65 6.53
C ASP A 2 19.18 0.84 5.79
N LEU A 3 18.76 -0.18 5.05
CA LEU A 3 17.54 -0.19 4.25
C LEU A 3 16.31 -0.65 5.04
N LEU A 4 16.52 -1.12 6.27
CA LEU A 4 15.45 -1.66 7.09
C LEU A 4 14.37 -0.62 7.42
N PRO A 5 14.69 0.65 7.78
CA PRO A 5 13.67 1.67 8.03
C PRO A 5 12.82 1.94 6.79
N THR A 6 13.43 2.10 5.61
CA THR A 6 12.72 2.32 4.34
C THR A 6 11.83 1.12 3.98
N ALA A 7 12.32 -0.11 4.15
CA ALA A 7 11.52 -1.30 3.89
C ALA A 7 10.33 -1.45 4.85
N ASN A 8 10.51 -1.07 6.12
CA ASN A 8 9.41 -1.03 7.09
C ASN A 8 8.37 0.03 6.71
N LEU A 9 8.82 1.21 6.25
CA LEU A 9 7.96 2.29 5.77
C LEU A 9 7.14 1.83 4.56
N LEU A 10 7.78 1.27 3.52
CA LEU A 10 7.09 0.73 2.35
C LEU A 10 5.98 -0.25 2.73
N ILE A 11 6.26 -1.25 3.58
CA ILE A 11 5.24 -2.22 4.03
C ILE A 11 4.08 -1.53 4.75
N SER A 12 4.38 -0.48 5.51
CA SER A 12 3.39 0.27 6.29
C SER A 12 2.52 1.14 5.40
N SER A 13 3.11 1.81 4.41
CA SER A 13 2.42 2.57 3.37
C SER A 13 1.47 1.71 2.56
N LEU A 14 1.93 0.54 2.08
CA LEU A 14 1.07 -0.41 1.38
C LEU A 14 -0.08 -0.93 2.27
N SER A 15 0.20 -1.15 3.56
CA SER A 15 -0.84 -1.54 4.52
C SER A 15 -1.85 -0.40 4.80
N ALA A 16 -1.40 0.85 4.77
CA ALA A 16 -2.26 2.03 4.94
C ALA A 16 -3.19 2.19 3.73
N ILE A 17 -2.64 2.18 2.50
CA ILE A 17 -3.42 2.21 1.25
C ILE A 17 -4.47 1.09 1.25
N SER A 18 -4.03 -0.14 1.53
CA SER A 18 -4.91 -1.30 1.62
C SER A 18 -6.06 -1.09 2.63
N SER A 19 -5.74 -0.56 3.81
CA SER A 19 -6.75 -0.31 4.84
C SER A 19 -7.77 0.73 4.40
N MET A 20 -7.36 1.77 3.67
CA MET A 20 -8.26 2.80 3.16
C MET A 20 -9.21 2.25 2.10
N VAL A 21 -8.68 1.51 1.13
CA VAL A 21 -9.48 0.85 0.09
C VAL A 21 -10.48 -0.14 0.70
N GLN A 22 -10.05 -0.95 1.68
CA GLN A 22 -10.94 -1.90 2.36
C GLN A 22 -12.00 -1.21 3.22
N ALA A 23 -11.63 -0.11 3.89
CA ALA A 23 -12.57 0.69 4.66
C ALA A 23 -13.66 1.27 3.76
N TYR A 24 -13.29 1.79 2.58
CA TYR A 24 -14.23 2.26 1.56
C TYR A 24 -15.16 1.14 1.10
N ASN A 25 -14.61 0.00 0.67
CA ASN A 25 -15.41 -1.13 0.17
C ASN A 25 -16.34 -1.73 1.23
N SER A 26 -16.06 -1.52 2.52
CA SER A 26 -16.88 -1.98 3.63
C SER A 26 -17.82 -0.90 4.18
N SER A 27 -17.88 0.28 3.56
CA SER A 27 -18.60 1.46 4.06
C SER A 27 -18.22 1.83 5.51
N LYS A 28 -16.95 1.62 5.87
CA LYS A 28 -16.35 1.90 7.19
C LYS A 28 -15.32 3.03 7.12
N THR A 29 -15.39 3.89 6.11
CA THR A 29 -14.58 5.10 6.02
C THR A 29 -14.90 6.01 7.20
N GLY A 30 -13.85 6.54 7.83
CA GLY A 30 -14.03 7.39 9.00
C GLY A 30 -12.74 7.62 9.76
N LYS A 31 -12.79 8.57 10.69
CA LYS A 31 -11.65 9.07 11.45
C LYS A 31 -10.82 7.96 12.11
N GLN A 32 -11.47 6.94 12.67
CA GLN A 32 -10.75 5.83 13.30
C GLN A 32 -9.85 5.06 12.31
N GLN A 33 -10.25 4.92 11.06
CA GLN A 33 -9.45 4.22 10.05
C GLN A 33 -8.30 5.11 9.59
N THR A 34 -8.55 6.39 9.34
CA THR A 34 -7.52 7.35 8.93
C THR A 34 -6.48 7.53 10.04
N ASP A 35 -6.88 7.64 11.31
CA ASP A 35 -5.96 7.70 12.46
C ASP A 35 -5.06 6.45 12.55
N LYS A 36 -5.63 5.26 12.31
CA LYS A 36 -4.85 4.01 12.29
C LYS A 36 -3.88 3.96 11.12
N ALA A 37 -4.24 4.53 9.97
CA ALA A 37 -3.38 4.59 8.80
C ALA A 37 -2.22 5.57 9.03
N ILE A 38 -2.50 6.77 9.54
CA ILE A 38 -1.50 7.78 9.94
C ILE A 38 -0.51 7.18 10.93
N LYS A 39 -1.00 6.53 11.99
CA LYS A 39 -0.14 5.90 12.98
C LYS A 39 0.83 4.89 12.36
N ARG A 40 0.44 4.16 11.32
CA ARG A 40 1.33 3.19 10.64
C ARG A 40 2.40 3.87 9.80
N LEU A 41 2.11 5.04 9.24
CA LEU A 41 3.11 5.83 8.50
C LEU A 41 4.13 6.44 9.46
N ASP A 42 3.65 7.00 10.58
CA ASP A 42 4.50 7.68 11.56
C ASP A 42 5.27 6.68 12.46
N GLU A 43 4.68 5.49 12.71
CA GLU A 43 5.32 4.37 13.41
C GLU A 43 5.35 3.11 12.52
N PRO A 44 6.30 3.02 11.57
CA PRO A 44 6.37 1.90 10.64
C PRO A 44 6.50 0.54 11.32
N LEU A 45 5.83 -0.45 10.74
CA LEU A 45 5.88 -1.84 11.17
C LEU A 45 7.29 -2.39 11.08
N LYS A 46 7.83 -2.86 12.21
CA LYS A 46 9.17 -3.48 12.28
C LYS A 46 9.23 -4.92 11.74
N VAL A 47 8.12 -5.44 11.21
CA VAL A 47 7.98 -6.84 10.80
C VAL A 47 7.89 -6.94 9.29
N GLY A 48 8.84 -7.67 8.70
CA GLY A 48 8.88 -7.95 7.26
C GLY A 48 9.85 -7.08 6.47
N GLY A 49 10.25 -5.91 6.98
CA GLY A 49 11.18 -5.02 6.27
C GLY A 49 12.54 -5.65 5.99
N LYS A 50 13.03 -6.53 6.89
CA LYS A 50 14.27 -7.28 6.64
C LYS A 50 14.19 -8.16 5.39
N LYS A 51 13.06 -8.83 5.16
CA LYS A 51 12.90 -9.68 3.97
C LYS A 51 12.74 -8.85 2.71
N VAL A 52 12.04 -7.71 2.79
CA VAL A 52 11.88 -6.80 1.64
C VAL A 52 13.21 -6.17 1.25
N SER A 53 13.97 -5.61 2.21
CA SER A 53 15.29 -5.02 1.95
C SER A 53 16.36 -6.00 1.43
N GLN A 54 16.10 -7.31 1.49
CA GLN A 54 16.98 -8.34 0.96
C GLN A 54 16.70 -8.71 -0.51
N VAL A 55 15.52 -8.36 -1.03
CA VAL A 55 15.05 -8.84 -2.34
C VAL A 55 14.88 -7.73 -3.38
N ILE A 56 14.83 -6.47 -2.95
CA ILE A 56 14.83 -5.31 -3.85
C ILE A 56 16.07 -4.44 -3.58
N ASP A 57 16.65 -3.87 -4.63
CA ASP A 57 17.78 -2.97 -4.50
C ASP A 57 17.39 -1.66 -3.80
N SER A 58 18.40 -0.95 -3.28
CA SER A 58 18.19 0.26 -2.48
C SER A 58 17.54 1.40 -3.26
N HIS A 59 17.83 1.54 -4.54
CA HIS A 59 17.28 2.62 -5.37
C HIS A 59 15.80 2.38 -5.62
N LEU A 60 15.43 1.17 -6.03
CA LEU A 60 14.03 0.79 -6.20
C LEU A 60 13.27 0.89 -4.87
N LEU A 61 13.84 0.39 -3.78
CA LEU A 61 13.20 0.42 -2.46
C LEU A 61 12.85 1.85 -2.01
N ASN A 62 13.79 2.79 -2.14
CA ASN A 62 13.52 4.20 -1.81
C ASN A 62 12.42 4.76 -2.71
N ALA A 63 12.53 4.56 -4.04
CA ALA A 63 11.54 5.07 -4.98
C ALA A 63 10.12 4.53 -4.74
N LEU A 64 9.99 3.24 -4.41
CA LEU A 64 8.68 2.65 -4.08
C LEU A 64 8.18 3.14 -2.72
N SER A 65 9.06 3.27 -1.73
CA SER A 65 8.70 3.73 -0.38
C SER A 65 8.16 5.15 -0.39
N ASP A 66 8.89 6.07 -1.04
CA ASP A 66 8.53 7.49 -1.09
C ASP A 66 7.18 7.68 -1.77
N LYS A 67 6.99 7.07 -2.95
CA LYS A 67 5.71 7.16 -3.69
C LYS A 67 4.55 6.53 -2.93
N ALA A 68 4.76 5.36 -2.32
CA ALA A 68 3.70 4.70 -1.56
C ALA A 68 3.32 5.50 -0.30
N GLU A 69 4.29 6.15 0.36
CA GLU A 69 4.01 7.04 1.48
C GLU A 69 3.19 8.26 1.04
N GLU A 70 3.62 8.94 -0.02
CA GLU A 70 2.91 10.10 -0.60
C GLU A 70 1.46 9.74 -0.93
N GLU A 71 1.24 8.68 -1.72
CA GLU A 71 -0.10 8.19 -2.08
C GLU A 71 -0.94 7.85 -0.84
N ALA A 72 -0.34 7.22 0.18
CA ALA A 72 -1.05 6.90 1.41
C ALA A 72 -1.51 8.18 2.13
N ARG A 73 -0.65 9.20 2.21
CA ARG A 73 -0.97 10.49 2.86
C ARG A 73 -2.04 11.26 2.07
N GLU A 74 -1.97 11.28 0.75
CA GLU A 74 -2.98 11.90 -0.11
C GLU A 74 -4.34 11.23 0.06
N LEU A 75 -4.39 9.90 0.07
CA LEU A 75 -5.63 9.15 0.23
C LEU A 75 -6.27 9.38 1.60
N ILE A 76 -5.45 9.43 2.66
CA ILE A 76 -5.88 9.78 4.02
C ILE A 76 -6.44 11.20 4.06
N ALA A 77 -5.75 12.17 3.47
CA ALA A 77 -6.18 13.56 3.42
C ALA A 77 -7.52 13.69 2.69
N LEU A 78 -7.69 13.01 1.56
CA LEU A 78 -8.93 12.99 0.80
C LEU A 78 -10.09 12.43 1.62
N ILE A 79 -9.93 11.27 2.26
CA ILE A 79 -10.98 10.68 3.12
C ILE A 79 -11.34 11.61 4.29
N ASN A 80 -10.38 12.33 4.83
CA ASN A 80 -10.62 13.29 5.92
C ASN A 80 -11.34 14.55 5.42
N GLN A 81 -11.16 14.94 4.16
CA GLN A 81 -11.82 16.11 3.56
C GLN A 81 -13.25 15.80 3.10
N THR A 82 -13.51 14.58 2.62
CA THR A 82 -14.84 14.21 2.14
C THR A 82 -15.21 12.77 2.50
N GLN A 83 -16.47 12.59 2.90
CA GLN A 83 -17.09 11.28 3.05
C GLN A 83 -18.06 10.96 1.90
N ASP A 84 -18.06 11.79 0.85
CA ASP A 84 -18.85 11.54 -0.35
C ASP A 84 -18.30 10.31 -1.08
N VAL A 85 -19.13 9.27 -1.12
CA VAL A 85 -18.79 7.97 -1.71
C VAL A 85 -18.49 8.09 -3.21
N GLU A 86 -19.17 8.97 -3.94
CA GLU A 86 -18.96 9.13 -5.37
C GLU A 86 -17.63 9.82 -5.66
N LEU A 87 -17.23 10.80 -4.85
CA LEU A 87 -15.93 11.45 -4.96
C LEU A 87 -14.77 10.50 -4.58
N LEU A 88 -15.00 9.54 -3.69
CA LEU A 88 -14.00 8.55 -3.29
C LEU A 88 -13.89 7.37 -4.26
N LYS A 89 -14.91 7.08 -5.06
CA LYS A 89 -14.96 5.90 -5.93
C LYS A 89 -13.75 5.74 -6.85
N LYS A 90 -13.41 6.79 -7.61
CA LYS A 90 -12.26 6.76 -8.53
C LYS A 90 -10.92 6.68 -7.77
N PRO A 91 -10.63 7.56 -6.80
CA PRO A 91 -9.41 7.47 -5.99
C PRO A 91 -9.19 6.10 -5.33
N MET A 92 -10.26 5.45 -4.83
CA MET A 92 -10.15 4.11 -4.22
C MET A 92 -9.86 3.01 -5.25
N SER A 93 -10.42 3.13 -6.46
CA SER A 93 -10.10 2.24 -7.57
C SER A 93 -8.64 2.41 -8.01
N ASP A 94 -8.20 3.66 -8.19
CA ASP A 94 -6.83 3.98 -8.60
C ASP A 94 -5.82 3.52 -7.53
N ALA A 95 -6.11 3.76 -6.25
CA ALA A 95 -5.30 3.27 -5.14
C ALA A 95 -5.19 1.74 -5.10
N ASN A 96 -6.27 1.01 -5.45
CA ASN A 96 -6.21 -0.45 -5.55
C ASN A 96 -5.27 -0.90 -6.68
N ILE A 97 -5.34 -0.25 -7.84
CA ILE A 97 -4.45 -0.52 -8.98
C ILE A 97 -2.99 -0.24 -8.60
N ARG A 98 -2.71 0.90 -7.96
CA ARG A 98 -1.38 1.28 -7.51
C ARG A 98 -0.83 0.32 -6.46
N LEU A 99 -1.63 -0.09 -5.49
CA LEU A 99 -1.26 -1.12 -4.51
C LEU A 99 -0.81 -2.42 -5.21
N CYS A 100 -1.58 -2.88 -6.20
CA CYS A 100 -1.19 -4.06 -6.97
C CYS A 100 0.08 -3.84 -7.79
N PHE A 101 0.28 -2.66 -8.36
CA PHE A 101 1.53 -2.30 -9.03
C PHE A 101 2.73 -2.40 -8.08
N TYR A 102 2.67 -1.81 -6.88
CA TYR A 102 3.77 -1.91 -5.90
C TYR A 102 4.09 -3.35 -5.52
N LEU A 103 3.06 -4.17 -5.27
CA LEU A 103 3.25 -5.57 -4.93
C LEU A 103 3.87 -6.35 -6.09
N GLU A 104 3.46 -6.07 -7.33
CA GLU A 104 4.04 -6.67 -8.52
C GLU A 104 5.53 -6.31 -8.68
N GLN A 105 5.91 -5.04 -8.44
CA GLN A 105 7.32 -4.63 -8.47
C GLN A 105 8.16 -5.41 -7.44
N ILE A 106 7.65 -5.60 -6.21
CA ILE A 106 8.37 -6.40 -5.19
C ILE A 106 8.46 -7.87 -5.61
N LYS A 107 7.38 -8.40 -6.18
CA LYS A 107 7.26 -9.81 -6.60
C LYS A 107 8.20 -10.14 -7.76
N SER A 108 8.31 -9.27 -8.76
CA SER A 108 9.16 -9.48 -9.95
C SER A 108 10.65 -9.48 -9.62
N HIS A 109 11.06 -8.80 -8.55
CA HIS A 109 12.44 -8.80 -8.06
C HIS A 109 12.74 -9.94 -7.07
N ASN A 110 11.75 -10.78 -6.76
CA ASN A 110 11.89 -11.87 -5.79
C ASN A 110 11.30 -13.19 -6.32
N ASP A 111 11.81 -13.65 -7.46
CA ASP A 111 11.45 -14.94 -8.07
C ASP A 111 9.93 -15.15 -8.20
N GLU A 112 9.21 -14.10 -8.63
CA GLU A 112 7.75 -14.10 -8.78
C GLU A 112 6.99 -14.39 -7.48
N LYS A 113 7.60 -14.09 -6.32
CA LYS A 113 7.01 -14.35 -4.99
C LYS A 113 7.07 -13.12 -4.12
N LEU A 114 6.04 -12.94 -3.29
CA LEU A 114 6.06 -11.89 -2.27
C LEU A 114 6.86 -12.36 -1.04
N PRO A 115 7.81 -11.56 -0.54
CA PRO A 115 8.79 -12.00 0.46
C PRO A 115 8.19 -12.18 1.87
N THR A 116 6.96 -11.73 2.10
CA THR A 116 6.31 -11.82 3.41
C THR A 116 4.86 -12.29 3.31
N LYS A 117 4.38 -12.96 4.37
CA LYS A 117 2.97 -13.37 4.48
C LYS A 117 2.02 -12.17 4.40
N ARG A 118 2.40 -11.02 4.97
CA ARG A 118 1.60 -9.79 4.92
C ARG A 118 1.42 -9.30 3.49
N LEU A 119 2.50 -9.15 2.74
CA LEU A 119 2.40 -8.71 1.35
C LEU A 119 1.58 -9.70 0.51
N ASN A 120 1.76 -11.01 0.74
CA ASN A 120 0.95 -12.03 0.08
C ASN A 120 -0.55 -11.93 0.44
N GLN A 121 -0.87 -11.60 1.70
CA GLN A 121 -2.26 -11.33 2.09
C GLN A 121 -2.82 -10.11 1.38
N LEU A 122 -2.05 -9.01 1.28
CA LEU A 122 -2.48 -7.82 0.54
C LEU A 122 -2.78 -8.16 -0.93
N TRP A 123 -1.88 -8.90 -1.58
CA TRP A 123 -2.06 -9.35 -2.97
C TRP A 123 -3.38 -10.10 -3.20
N LEU A 124 -3.67 -11.07 -2.32
CA LEU A 124 -4.90 -11.87 -2.39
C LEU A 124 -6.15 -11.03 -2.08
N SER A 125 -6.11 -10.21 -1.01
CA SER A 125 -7.25 -9.38 -0.60
C SER A 125 -7.65 -8.35 -1.65
N HIS A 126 -6.68 -7.82 -2.40
CA HIS A 126 -6.89 -6.83 -3.46
C HIS A 126 -7.04 -7.45 -4.86
N ARG A 127 -7.05 -8.79 -4.94
CA ARG A 127 -7.26 -9.57 -6.17
C ARG A 127 -6.32 -9.14 -7.31
N CYS A 128 -5.05 -8.90 -6.99
CA CYS A 128 -4.08 -8.38 -7.94
C CYS A 128 -3.77 -9.31 -9.13
N GLU A 129 -4.09 -10.61 -9.02
CA GLU A 129 -3.95 -11.60 -10.10
C GLU A 129 -4.96 -11.40 -11.23
N LYS A 130 -6.10 -10.79 -10.93
CA LYS A 130 -7.01 -10.35 -11.98
C LYS A 130 -6.30 -9.19 -12.64
N LYS A 131 -5.69 -9.41 -13.82
CA LYS A 131 -5.24 -8.32 -14.69
C LYS A 131 -6.38 -7.31 -14.70
N TRP A 132 -6.16 -6.16 -14.08
CA TRP A 132 -7.01 -5.00 -14.29
C TRP A 132 -6.75 -4.62 -15.73
N GLY A 133 -7.46 -5.30 -16.64
CA GLY A 133 -7.49 -4.91 -18.02
C GLY A 133 -7.88 -3.45 -18.02
N CYS A 134 -7.01 -2.62 -18.60
CA CYS A 134 -7.45 -1.43 -19.26
C CYS A 134 -8.63 -1.86 -20.14
N ASN A 135 -9.86 -1.65 -19.67
CA ASN A 135 -10.96 -1.44 -20.59
C ASN A 135 -10.72 -0.03 -21.12
N VAL A 136 -10.02 -0.01 -22.26
CA VAL A 136 -10.00 1.10 -23.20
C VAL A 136 -11.43 1.37 -23.66
#